data_AF-A2Y192-F1
#
_entry.id   AF-A2Y192-F1
#
_cell.length_a   1.000
_cell.length_b   1.000
_cell.length_c   1.000
_cell.angle_alpha   90.00
_cell.angle_beta   90.00
_cell.angle_gamma   90.00
#
_symmetry.space_group_name_H-M   'P 1'
#
loop_
_entity.id
_entity.type
_entity.pdbx_description
1 polymer ?
#
loop_
_entity_poly.entity_id
_entity_poly.type
_entity_poly.pdbx_seq_one_letter_code
_entity_poly.pdbx_strand_id
1 'polypeptide(L)'
;MEAATVVAAPIPAADAAAKALQKKLLDLELPPFPAPAKKAAAKVVAAAPKKKLAGGAGGYVLEDVPHLTDYLPNLPSFPNPLQNHPAYSVVKQYFVNADDTVAKKIVVHKGSARGTHFRRAGPRQRVFFQPDEVSAAIVTCGGLCPGLNTVIRELVCGLHDMYGVTSVVGIEGGYRGFYARNTVELTPRSVNGIHKRGGTVLGTSRGGQDTGKIVDSIQDRGINQVYIIGGDGTQKGAATIHAEVQRRGLKCAVVGVPKTIDNDIAVIDRSFGFDTAVEEAQRAINAAHVEAESAENGVGVVKLMGRNSGFIAMYATLASRDVDLCLIPESPFYLEGKGGLLEFAEKRLRENGHMVIVVAEGAGQDVIARSMRLADAHDASGNKVLLDVGLWLCAKIKDHFKKKANFPITLKYIDPTYMIRAVPSNASDNVYCSLLAHSAIHGAMAGYTGFTVAPVNGRHAYIPFYRITEKQNKVVITDRMWARVLCSTNQPCFLSTEDVEKAGQDDEEPIVPLVEGENSLVKAPPLLANAGDGAALCNGAA
;
A
#
# COMPACT_ATOMS: atom_id res chain seq x y z
N MET A 1 -49.90 25.43 22.90
CA MET A 1 -48.44 25.20 23.02
C MET A 1 -47.78 26.40 22.38
N GLU A 2 -47.22 27.28 23.20
CA GLU A 2 -46.59 28.54 22.82
C GLU A 2 -45.29 28.30 22.04
N ALA A 3 -45.08 29.11 21.00
CA ALA A 3 -43.81 29.23 20.30
C ALA A 3 -42.92 30.25 21.05
N ALA A 4 -41.77 29.80 21.55
CA ALA A 4 -40.77 30.68 22.14
C ALA A 4 -39.85 31.25 21.06
N THR A 5 -39.92 32.57 20.86
CA THR A 5 -38.97 33.35 20.05
C THR A 5 -37.81 33.78 20.94
N VAL A 6 -36.58 33.38 20.64
CA VAL A 6 -35.36 33.86 21.32
C VAL A 6 -34.73 34.96 20.47
N VAL A 7 -34.74 36.18 21.00
CA VAL A 7 -34.05 37.35 20.44
C VAL A 7 -32.60 37.36 20.94
N ALA A 8 -31.63 37.29 20.03
CA ALA A 8 -30.22 37.38 20.37
C ALA A 8 -29.78 38.85 20.52
N ALA A 9 -29.14 39.19 21.64
CA ALA A 9 -28.51 40.49 21.88
C ALA A 9 -27.15 40.60 21.17
N PRO A 10 -26.70 41.80 20.74
CA PRO A 10 -25.45 41.97 20.01
C PRO A 10 -24.22 41.88 20.94
N ILE A 11 -23.20 41.16 20.47
CA ILE A 11 -21.90 40.98 21.12
C ILE A 11 -21.02 42.23 20.86
N PRO A 12 -20.36 42.82 21.88
CA PRO A 12 -19.47 43.96 21.66
C PRO A 12 -18.12 43.54 21.05
N ALA A 13 -17.56 44.43 20.24
CA ALA A 13 -16.39 44.22 19.38
C ALA A 13 -15.12 43.74 20.13
N ALA A 14 -14.68 42.52 19.82
CA ALA A 14 -13.50 41.86 20.39
C ALA A 14 -12.20 42.06 19.55
N ASP A 15 -12.11 43.11 18.72
CA ASP A 15 -11.00 43.26 17.77
C ASP A 15 -9.77 44.03 18.35
N ALA A 16 -9.95 44.80 19.42
CA ALA A 16 -8.85 45.57 20.02
C ALA A 16 -7.99 44.75 21.00
N ALA A 17 -8.60 43.85 21.78
CA ALA A 17 -7.89 43.03 22.77
C ALA A 17 -7.06 41.90 22.12
N ALA A 18 -7.55 41.34 21.01
CA ALA A 18 -6.84 40.30 20.26
C ALA A 18 -5.56 40.84 19.59
N LYS A 19 -5.62 42.05 19.02
CA LYS A 19 -4.46 42.72 18.40
C LYS A 19 -3.38 43.13 19.43
N ALA A 20 -3.79 43.52 20.64
CA ALA A 20 -2.85 43.84 21.72
C ALA A 20 -2.11 42.60 22.24
N LEU A 21 -2.77 41.44 22.30
CA LEU A 21 -2.17 40.18 22.72
C LEU A 21 -1.18 39.64 21.69
N GLN A 22 -1.50 39.78 20.40
CA GLN A 22 -0.64 39.33 19.30
C GLN A 22 0.65 40.16 19.18
N LYS A 23 0.60 41.46 19.49
CA LYS A 23 1.79 42.32 19.57
C LYS A 23 2.68 41.95 20.77
N LYS A 24 2.08 41.65 21.93
CA LYS A 24 2.82 41.20 23.13
C LYS A 24 3.51 39.83 22.98
N LEU A 25 3.01 38.98 22.08
CA LEU A 25 3.60 37.69 21.73
C LEU A 25 4.76 37.79 20.73
N LEU A 26 4.82 38.86 19.92
CA LEU A 26 5.91 39.09 18.97
C LEU A 26 7.17 39.71 19.63
N ASP A 27 7.01 40.43 20.75
CA ASP A 27 8.11 41.14 21.41
C ASP A 27 8.84 40.30 22.49
N LEU A 28 8.53 38.99 22.60
CA LEU A 28 9.20 38.05 23.50
C LEU A 28 10.37 37.37 22.78
N GLU A 29 11.53 38.02 22.73
CA GLU A 29 12.79 37.38 22.35
C GLU A 29 13.17 36.34 23.41
N LEU A 30 12.89 35.07 23.12
CA LEU A 30 13.43 33.95 23.88
C LEU A 30 14.91 33.76 23.51
N PRO A 31 15.82 33.58 24.48
CA PRO A 31 17.22 33.30 24.18
C PRO A 31 17.34 32.03 23.34
N PRO A 32 18.31 31.97 22.41
CA PRO A 32 18.45 30.82 21.52
C PRO A 32 18.68 29.55 22.33
N PHE A 33 17.87 28.53 22.07
CA PHE A 33 18.08 27.19 22.62
C PHE A 33 19.50 26.72 22.26
N PRO A 34 20.30 26.21 23.22
CA PRO A 34 21.61 25.67 22.92
C PRO A 34 21.45 24.54 21.91
N ALA A 35 22.20 24.64 20.80
CA ALA A 35 22.20 23.61 19.76
C ALA A 35 22.50 22.25 20.41
N PRO A 36 21.72 21.20 20.09
CA PRO A 36 22.00 19.87 20.64
C PRO A 36 23.41 19.46 20.21
N ALA A 37 24.25 19.17 21.20
CA ALA A 37 25.58 18.65 20.96
C ALA A 37 25.46 17.44 20.04
N LYS A 38 26.10 17.51 18.86
CA LYS A 38 26.22 16.40 17.93
C LYS A 38 27.03 15.28 18.59
N LYS A 39 26.39 14.47 19.44
CA LYS A 39 26.86 13.10 19.64
C LYS A 39 26.65 12.40 18.31
N ALA A 40 27.74 12.08 17.64
CA ALA A 40 27.73 11.18 16.50
C ALA A 40 27.06 9.89 16.96
N ALA A 41 25.76 9.74 16.68
CA ALA A 41 25.12 8.45 16.74
C ALA A 41 25.87 7.60 15.72
N ALA A 42 26.68 6.66 16.21
CA ALA A 42 27.26 5.64 15.36
C ALA A 42 26.09 5.01 14.60
N LYS A 43 25.99 5.31 13.30
CA LYS A 43 25.14 4.56 12.39
C LYS A 43 25.68 3.14 12.46
N VAL A 44 25.03 2.30 13.26
CA VAL A 44 25.18 0.85 13.12
C VAL A 44 24.59 0.56 11.74
N VAL A 45 25.47 0.53 10.74
CA VAL A 45 25.13 0.03 9.41
C VAL A 45 24.94 -1.47 9.62
N ALA A 46 23.70 -1.86 9.93
CA ALA A 46 23.33 -3.27 9.96
C ALA A 46 23.71 -3.85 8.59
N ALA A 47 24.52 -4.92 8.61
CA ALA A 47 24.88 -5.63 7.38
C ALA A 47 23.59 -5.98 6.62
N ALA A 48 23.59 -5.81 5.30
CA ALA A 48 22.44 -6.16 4.47
C ALA A 48 22.02 -7.61 4.79
N PRO A 49 20.73 -7.87 5.06
CA PRO A 49 20.27 -9.21 5.43
C PRO A 49 20.67 -10.18 4.31
N LYS A 50 21.34 -11.28 4.68
CA LYS A 50 21.74 -12.31 3.73
C LYS A 50 20.48 -12.91 3.09
N LYS A 51 20.38 -12.81 1.76
CA LYS A 51 19.29 -13.41 0.99
C LYS A 51 19.41 -14.94 1.04
N LYS A 52 18.32 -15.64 1.35
CA LYS A 52 18.26 -17.10 1.30
C LYS A 52 17.83 -17.52 -0.10
N LEU A 53 18.81 -17.76 -0.97
CA LEU A 53 18.61 -18.11 -2.37
C LEU A 53 18.91 -19.60 -2.58
N ALA A 54 18.05 -20.30 -3.32
CA ALA A 54 18.32 -21.66 -3.79
C ALA A 54 18.08 -21.75 -5.30
N GLY A 55 19.11 -22.08 -6.06
CA GLY A 55 19.03 -22.28 -7.50
C GLY A 55 18.44 -23.63 -7.89
N GLY A 56 18.01 -23.76 -9.15
CA GLY A 56 17.53 -24.99 -9.73
C GLY A 56 17.61 -24.97 -11.25
N ALA A 57 17.28 -26.11 -11.88
CA ALA A 57 17.37 -26.29 -13.32
C ALA A 57 16.55 -25.23 -14.11
N GLY A 58 17.07 -24.82 -15.27
CA GLY A 58 16.39 -23.88 -16.16
C GLY A 58 16.30 -22.44 -15.61
N GLY A 59 17.29 -22.01 -14.82
CA GLY A 59 17.34 -20.67 -14.24
C GLY A 59 16.25 -20.43 -13.18
N TYR A 60 15.83 -21.49 -12.50
CA TYR A 60 14.94 -21.41 -11.33
C TYR A 60 15.70 -20.82 -10.15
N VAL A 61 15.09 -19.84 -9.48
CA VAL A 61 15.64 -19.24 -8.26
C VAL A 61 14.54 -19.17 -7.21
N LEU A 62 14.65 -19.97 -6.16
CA LEU A 62 13.82 -19.83 -4.97
C LEU A 62 14.40 -18.74 -4.08
N GLU A 63 13.61 -17.68 -3.90
CA GLU A 63 13.84 -16.68 -2.88
C GLU A 63 13.09 -17.09 -1.62
N ASP A 64 13.79 -17.83 -0.79
CA ASP A 64 13.21 -18.46 0.38
C ASP A 64 13.17 -17.48 1.57
N VAL A 65 12.32 -17.82 2.54
CA VAL A 65 12.18 -17.10 3.79
C VAL A 65 13.00 -17.76 4.90
N PRO A 66 13.51 -16.98 5.87
CA PRO A 66 14.19 -17.53 7.03
C PRO A 66 13.31 -18.50 7.83
N HIS A 67 13.97 -19.46 8.46
CA HIS A 67 13.36 -20.42 9.37
C HIS A 67 14.09 -20.38 10.72
N LEU A 68 13.41 -20.63 11.84
CA LEU A 68 14.02 -20.61 13.17
C LEU A 68 15.24 -21.55 13.27
N THR A 69 15.18 -22.70 12.59
CA THR A 69 16.29 -23.67 12.56
C THR A 69 17.53 -23.16 11.83
N ASP A 70 17.45 -22.07 11.06
CA ASP A 70 18.60 -21.46 10.40
C ASP A 70 19.59 -20.88 11.44
N TYR A 71 19.11 -20.56 12.65
CA TYR A 71 19.94 -20.04 13.75
C TYR A 71 19.70 -20.72 15.12
N LEU A 72 18.71 -21.62 15.20
CA LEU A 72 18.43 -22.50 16.35
C LEU A 72 18.33 -23.96 15.86
N PRO A 73 19.45 -24.63 15.54
CA PRO A 73 19.46 -25.89 14.78
C PRO A 73 18.81 -27.07 15.51
N ASN A 74 18.77 -27.04 16.85
CA ASN A 74 18.29 -28.15 17.68
C ASN A 74 16.83 -27.99 18.13
N LEU A 75 16.04 -27.16 17.44
CA LEU A 75 14.62 -26.99 17.79
C LEU A 75 13.83 -28.28 17.51
N PRO A 76 13.09 -28.80 18.50
CA PRO A 76 12.18 -29.91 18.26
C PRO A 76 11.05 -29.46 17.32
N SER A 77 10.54 -30.41 16.56
CA SER A 77 9.34 -30.23 15.75
C SER A 77 8.24 -31.17 16.25
N PHE A 78 6.99 -30.79 16.03
CA PHE A 78 5.81 -31.48 16.55
C PHE A 78 4.82 -31.76 15.41
N PRO A 79 3.96 -32.79 15.50
CA PRO A 79 2.84 -32.95 14.58
C PRO A 79 1.94 -31.71 14.62
N ASN A 80 1.47 -31.26 13.45
CA ASN A 80 0.57 -30.13 13.38
C ASN A 80 -0.81 -30.49 13.98
N PRO A 81 -1.37 -29.72 14.94
CA PRO A 81 -2.69 -29.97 15.53
C PRO A 81 -3.82 -30.11 14.49
N LEU A 82 -3.68 -29.45 13.33
CA LEU A 82 -4.63 -29.54 12.22
C LEU A 82 -4.87 -30.95 11.70
N GLN A 83 -3.95 -31.90 11.94
CA GLN A 83 -4.15 -33.33 11.59
C GLN A 83 -5.42 -33.90 12.21
N ASN A 84 -5.79 -33.42 13.40
CA ASN A 84 -6.94 -33.91 14.16
C ASN A 84 -8.11 -32.92 14.14
N HIS A 85 -8.02 -31.84 13.37
CA HIS A 85 -9.03 -30.79 13.36
C HIS A 85 -10.23 -31.20 12.48
N PRO A 86 -11.48 -31.22 12.99
CA PRO A 86 -12.65 -31.71 12.25
C PRO A 86 -12.85 -31.01 10.90
N ALA A 87 -12.66 -29.70 10.82
CA ALA A 87 -12.81 -28.95 9.56
C ALA A 87 -11.80 -29.34 8.46
N TYR A 88 -10.65 -29.94 8.83
CA TYR A 88 -9.62 -30.37 7.89
C TYR A 88 -9.75 -31.86 7.50
N SER A 89 -10.59 -32.63 8.21
CA SER A 89 -10.82 -34.06 7.95
C SER A 89 -11.43 -34.34 6.57
N VAL A 90 -12.12 -33.36 5.98
CA VAL A 90 -12.78 -33.47 4.66
C VAL A 90 -11.87 -33.11 3.49
N VAL A 91 -10.66 -32.62 3.75
CA VAL A 91 -9.76 -32.09 2.70
C VAL A 91 -8.80 -33.18 2.21
N LYS A 92 -8.85 -33.51 0.91
CA LYS A 92 -8.03 -34.58 0.29
C LYS A 92 -6.51 -34.38 0.46
N GLN A 93 -6.05 -33.14 0.42
CA GLN A 93 -4.66 -32.74 0.65
C GLN A 93 -4.66 -31.42 1.41
N TYR A 94 -4.55 -31.50 2.73
CA TYR A 94 -4.65 -30.32 3.60
C TYR A 94 -3.30 -29.66 3.88
N PHE A 95 -2.19 -30.39 3.82
CA PHE A 95 -0.85 -29.83 3.97
C PHE A 95 -0.21 -29.47 2.64
N VAL A 96 0.52 -28.36 2.67
CA VAL A 96 1.36 -27.89 1.57
C VAL A 96 2.72 -28.55 1.67
N ASN A 97 3.26 -29.02 0.53
CA ASN A 97 4.57 -29.66 0.52
C ASN A 97 5.68 -28.63 0.83
N ALA A 98 6.80 -29.13 1.35
CA ALA A 98 7.95 -28.31 1.69
C ALA A 98 8.69 -27.77 0.46
N ASP A 99 8.44 -28.30 -0.73
CA ASP A 99 9.04 -27.90 -2.01
C ASP A 99 8.06 -27.17 -2.94
N ASP A 100 6.79 -27.03 -2.54
CA ASP A 100 5.81 -26.26 -3.30
C ASP A 100 6.25 -24.78 -3.40
N THR A 101 6.36 -24.29 -4.63
CA THR A 101 6.71 -22.89 -4.91
C THR A 101 5.71 -22.21 -5.84
N VAL A 102 5.68 -20.88 -5.75
CA VAL A 102 4.82 -19.98 -6.52
C VAL A 102 5.72 -19.10 -7.37
N ALA A 103 5.56 -19.17 -8.69
CA ALA A 103 6.35 -18.37 -9.62
C ALA A 103 6.00 -16.88 -9.51
N LYS A 104 7.01 -15.99 -9.48
CA LYS A 104 6.81 -14.53 -9.62
C LYS A 104 6.23 -14.19 -11.00
N LYS A 105 6.75 -14.83 -12.04
CA LYS A 105 6.35 -14.62 -13.44
C LYS A 105 5.84 -15.92 -14.04
N ILE A 106 4.56 -15.93 -14.43
CA ILE A 106 3.91 -17.11 -15.04
C ILE A 106 3.88 -17.06 -16.57
N VAL A 107 4.03 -15.87 -17.16
CA VAL A 107 4.14 -15.69 -18.61
C VAL A 107 5.61 -15.57 -18.99
N VAL A 108 6.16 -16.60 -19.61
CA VAL A 108 7.57 -16.68 -20.00
C VAL A 108 7.71 -17.19 -21.43
N HIS A 109 8.84 -16.87 -22.09
CA HIS A 109 9.15 -17.45 -23.39
C HIS A 109 9.61 -18.89 -23.23
N LYS A 110 9.37 -19.72 -24.25
CA LYS A 110 9.64 -21.18 -24.21
C LYS A 110 11.07 -21.53 -23.75
N GLY A 111 12.06 -20.74 -24.14
CA GLY A 111 13.47 -20.96 -23.82
C GLY A 111 14.04 -20.04 -22.74
N SER A 112 13.25 -19.13 -22.16
CA SER A 112 13.76 -18.21 -21.13
C SER A 112 13.85 -18.92 -19.76
N ALA A 113 14.74 -18.41 -18.90
CA ALA A 113 14.83 -18.84 -17.52
C ALA A 113 13.46 -18.78 -16.81
N ARG A 114 13.22 -19.73 -15.89
CA ARG A 114 12.01 -19.76 -15.06
C ARG A 114 11.95 -18.60 -14.05
N GLY A 115 13.11 -18.13 -13.62
CA GLY A 115 13.24 -16.94 -12.79
C GLY A 115 12.88 -17.17 -11.33
N THR A 116 12.45 -16.10 -10.66
CA THR A 116 12.18 -16.09 -9.22
C THR A 116 10.89 -16.83 -8.86
N HIS A 117 10.99 -17.64 -7.81
CA HIS A 117 9.90 -18.34 -7.15
C HIS A 117 9.89 -18.02 -5.65
N PHE A 118 8.72 -18.09 -5.04
CA PHE A 118 8.51 -17.95 -3.60
C PHE A 118 7.96 -19.23 -3.02
N ARG A 119 8.19 -19.45 -1.73
CA ARG A 119 7.63 -20.60 -1.02
C ARG A 119 6.12 -20.48 -0.92
N ARG A 120 5.37 -21.54 -1.28
CA ARG A 120 3.90 -21.55 -1.15
C ARG A 120 3.48 -21.48 0.32
N ALA A 121 2.56 -20.58 0.65
CA ALA A 121 2.02 -20.46 1.99
C ALA A 121 0.98 -21.56 2.27
N GLY A 122 0.88 -21.97 3.54
CA GLY A 122 -0.14 -22.92 4.00
C GLY A 122 0.35 -23.80 5.15
N PRO A 123 -0.54 -24.63 5.72
CA PRO A 123 -0.18 -25.46 6.86
C PRO A 123 0.86 -26.52 6.46
N ARG A 124 1.82 -26.75 7.35
CA ARG A 124 2.83 -27.80 7.21
C ARG A 124 2.49 -29.00 8.08
N GLN A 125 2.97 -30.17 7.72
CA GLN A 125 2.72 -31.39 8.51
C GLN A 125 3.33 -31.32 9.90
N ARG A 126 4.44 -30.58 10.05
CA ARG A 126 5.13 -30.35 11.32
C ARG A 126 5.16 -28.87 11.67
N VAL A 127 5.09 -28.58 12.96
CA VAL A 127 5.18 -27.24 13.56
C VAL A 127 6.37 -27.17 14.52
N PHE A 128 6.84 -25.96 14.81
CA PHE A 128 7.97 -25.68 15.72
C PHE A 128 7.53 -24.92 16.98
N PHE A 129 6.22 -24.68 17.09
CA PHE A 129 5.58 -24.17 18.28
C PHE A 129 4.50 -25.13 18.75
N GLN A 130 4.53 -25.49 20.04
CA GLN A 130 3.38 -26.12 20.68
C GLN A 130 2.34 -25.06 21.07
N PRO A 131 1.04 -25.36 21.03
CA PRO A 131 0.01 -24.35 21.29
C PRO A 131 0.10 -23.66 22.66
N ASP A 132 0.48 -24.42 23.68
CA ASP A 132 0.58 -24.03 25.09
C ASP A 132 1.81 -23.17 25.40
N GLU A 133 2.86 -23.24 24.57
CA GLU A 133 4.02 -22.35 24.70
C GLU A 133 3.87 -21.04 23.93
N VAL A 134 2.89 -20.90 23.02
CA VAL A 134 2.76 -19.69 22.19
C VAL A 134 2.26 -18.51 23.02
N SER A 135 3.00 -17.41 22.93
CA SER A 135 2.58 -16.08 23.37
C SER A 135 2.69 -15.13 22.18
N ALA A 136 1.54 -14.82 21.58
CA ALA A 136 1.44 -14.05 20.34
C ALA A 136 1.13 -12.58 20.59
N ALA A 137 1.81 -11.69 19.89
CA ALA A 137 1.53 -10.26 19.89
C ALA A 137 1.08 -9.77 18.50
N ILE A 138 -0.01 -9.00 18.44
CA ILE A 138 -0.53 -8.39 17.21
C ILE A 138 -0.40 -6.88 17.32
N VAL A 139 0.14 -6.22 16.30
CA VAL A 139 0.27 -4.76 16.25
C VAL A 139 -0.20 -4.21 14.90
N THR A 140 -0.92 -3.08 14.93
CA THR A 140 -1.29 -2.33 13.73
C THR A 140 -0.57 -0.97 13.69
N CYS A 141 0.09 -0.67 12.57
CA CYS A 141 0.87 0.55 12.37
C CYS A 141 0.47 1.30 11.09
N GLY A 142 0.73 2.61 11.07
CA GLY A 142 0.52 3.48 9.92
C GLY A 142 -0.93 3.94 9.76
N GLY A 143 -1.28 4.41 8.56
CA GLY A 143 -2.63 4.91 8.28
C GLY A 143 -3.67 3.78 8.13
N LEU A 144 -4.94 4.11 8.41
CA LEU A 144 -6.07 3.18 8.33
C LEU A 144 -6.28 2.63 6.93
N CYS A 145 -6.86 1.43 6.86
CA CYS A 145 -7.24 0.71 5.66
C CYS A 145 -8.42 -0.21 6.03
N PRO A 146 -9.42 -0.38 5.16
CA PRO A 146 -10.45 -1.39 5.35
C PRO A 146 -9.80 -2.78 5.52
N GLY A 147 -10.36 -3.61 6.41
CA GLY A 147 -9.87 -4.97 6.67
C GLY A 147 -8.89 -5.13 7.84
N LEU A 148 -8.39 -4.04 8.45
CA LEU A 148 -7.50 -4.11 9.62
C LEU A 148 -8.08 -4.94 10.78
N ASN A 149 -9.33 -4.67 11.16
CA ASN A 149 -10.02 -5.43 12.20
C ASN A 149 -10.30 -6.88 11.77
N THR A 150 -10.55 -7.13 10.49
CA THR A 150 -10.70 -8.49 9.96
C THR A 150 -9.41 -9.27 10.14
N VAL A 151 -8.26 -8.73 9.73
CA VAL A 151 -6.96 -9.40 9.96
C VAL A 151 -6.72 -9.69 11.44
N ILE A 152 -6.97 -8.74 12.34
CA ILE A 152 -6.82 -8.96 13.80
C ILE A 152 -7.72 -10.12 14.26
N ARG A 153 -9.00 -10.10 13.87
CA ARG A 153 -9.95 -11.16 14.23
C ARG A 153 -9.48 -12.52 13.74
N GLU A 154 -9.12 -12.62 12.47
CA GLU A 154 -8.75 -13.90 11.84
C GLU A 154 -7.42 -14.43 12.39
N LEU A 155 -6.50 -13.56 12.80
CA LEU A 155 -5.30 -13.97 13.55
C LEU A 155 -5.67 -14.57 14.91
N VAL A 156 -6.52 -13.90 15.69
CA VAL A 156 -6.92 -14.36 17.03
C VAL A 156 -7.74 -15.64 16.96
N CYS A 157 -8.78 -15.68 16.13
CA CYS A 157 -9.61 -16.86 15.92
C CYS A 157 -8.81 -18.00 15.30
N GLY A 158 -7.94 -17.73 14.32
CA GLY A 158 -7.12 -18.76 13.69
C GLY A 158 -6.10 -19.38 14.65
N LEU A 159 -5.43 -18.57 15.47
CA LEU A 159 -4.53 -19.06 16.52
C LEU A 159 -5.27 -19.94 17.53
N HIS A 160 -6.44 -19.51 17.97
CA HIS A 160 -7.25 -20.22 18.96
C HIS A 160 -7.91 -21.49 18.39
N ASP A 161 -8.68 -21.36 17.32
CA ASP A 161 -9.55 -22.43 16.81
C ASP A 161 -8.76 -23.49 16.02
N MET A 162 -7.78 -23.09 15.21
CA MET A 162 -7.00 -24.03 14.42
C MET A 162 -5.84 -24.66 15.19
N TYR A 163 -5.23 -23.89 16.09
CA TYR A 163 -4.00 -24.30 16.76
C TYR A 163 -4.13 -24.45 18.28
N GLY A 164 -5.20 -23.99 18.93
CA GLY A 164 -5.37 -24.11 20.38
C GLY A 164 -4.56 -23.10 21.20
N VAL A 165 -4.06 -22.03 20.57
CA VAL A 165 -3.30 -20.97 21.24
C VAL A 165 -4.24 -20.07 22.02
N THR A 166 -3.97 -19.87 23.31
CA THR A 166 -4.82 -19.07 24.21
C THR A 166 -4.22 -17.74 24.62
N SER A 167 -2.89 -17.58 24.54
CA SER A 167 -2.19 -16.34 24.91
C SER A 167 -1.95 -15.45 23.69
N VAL A 168 -2.88 -14.52 23.44
CA VAL A 168 -2.77 -13.52 22.38
C VAL A 168 -2.98 -12.11 22.96
N VAL A 169 -2.03 -11.21 22.70
CA VAL A 169 -2.09 -9.81 23.12
C VAL A 169 -2.07 -8.86 21.93
N GLY A 170 -2.86 -7.81 22.01
CA GLY A 170 -2.80 -6.66 21.11
C GLY A 170 -1.86 -5.59 21.66
N ILE A 171 -0.98 -5.07 20.82
CA ILE A 171 -0.12 -3.93 21.13
C ILE A 171 -0.83 -2.64 20.69
N GLU A 172 -1.12 -1.77 21.65
CA GLU A 172 -1.90 -0.56 21.37
C GLU A 172 -1.04 0.59 20.83
N GLY A 173 -1.58 1.34 19.87
CA GLY A 173 -0.93 2.57 19.38
C GLY A 173 0.36 2.34 18.60
N GLY A 174 0.43 1.26 17.81
CA GLY A 174 1.55 0.95 16.93
C GLY A 174 2.83 0.55 17.68
N TYR A 175 4.00 0.78 17.07
CA TYR A 175 5.28 0.32 17.65
C TYR A 175 5.59 0.87 19.03
N ARG A 176 5.06 2.06 19.36
CA ARG A 176 5.24 2.66 20.68
C ARG A 176 4.63 1.82 21.79
N GLY A 177 3.58 1.06 21.50
CA GLY A 177 2.88 0.21 22.45
C GLY A 177 3.77 -0.87 23.09
N PHE A 178 4.80 -1.35 22.37
CA PHE A 178 5.72 -2.35 22.91
C PHE A 178 6.42 -1.85 24.18
N TYR A 179 7.04 -0.67 24.11
CA TYR A 179 7.81 -0.13 25.24
C TYR A 179 7.04 0.82 26.14
N ALA A 180 5.84 1.24 25.74
CA ALA A 180 4.87 1.86 26.65
C ALA A 180 4.18 0.83 27.56
N ARG A 181 4.35 -0.48 27.29
CA ARG A 181 3.65 -1.59 27.94
C ARG A 181 2.11 -1.48 27.86
N ASN A 182 1.62 -0.89 26.76
CA ASN A 182 0.19 -0.76 26.49
C ASN A 182 -0.29 -1.97 25.70
N THR A 183 -0.87 -2.95 26.40
CA THR A 183 -1.43 -4.13 25.74
C THR A 183 -2.79 -4.54 26.27
N VAL A 184 -3.58 -5.08 25.36
CA VAL A 184 -4.92 -5.61 25.61
C VAL A 184 -4.95 -7.11 25.31
N GLU A 185 -5.65 -7.88 26.13
CA GLU A 185 -5.85 -9.30 25.87
C GLU A 185 -6.84 -9.51 24.72
N LEU A 186 -6.49 -10.40 23.79
CA LEU A 186 -7.31 -10.73 22.63
C LEU A 186 -7.77 -12.17 22.71
N THR A 187 -9.09 -12.36 22.73
CA THR A 187 -9.75 -13.67 22.75
C THR A 187 -10.77 -13.72 21.62
N PRO A 188 -11.20 -14.91 21.14
CA PRO A 188 -12.27 -15.01 20.14
C PRO A 188 -13.53 -14.24 20.52
N ARG A 189 -13.82 -14.15 21.83
CA ARG A 189 -14.92 -13.35 22.37
C ARG A 189 -14.66 -11.85 22.24
N SER A 190 -13.46 -11.35 22.58
CA SER A 190 -13.16 -9.92 22.52
C SER A 190 -13.05 -9.39 21.08
N VAL A 191 -12.64 -10.23 20.13
CA VAL A 191 -12.62 -9.89 18.70
C VAL A 191 -13.93 -10.21 17.96
N ASN A 192 -14.97 -10.66 18.67
CA ASN A 192 -16.23 -10.97 18.02
C ASN A 192 -16.84 -9.71 17.40
N GLY A 193 -17.23 -9.78 16.13
CA GLY A 193 -17.88 -8.69 15.41
C GLY A 193 -16.97 -7.51 15.01
N ILE A 194 -15.68 -7.47 15.38
CA ILE A 194 -14.82 -6.31 15.05
C ILE A 194 -14.62 -6.14 13.54
N HIS A 195 -14.68 -7.22 12.76
CA HIS A 195 -14.62 -7.21 11.29
C HIS A 195 -15.75 -6.39 10.63
N LYS A 196 -16.86 -6.15 11.34
CA LYS A 196 -17.98 -5.31 10.88
C LYS A 196 -17.72 -3.81 11.04
N ARG A 197 -16.60 -3.43 11.68
CA ARG A 197 -16.21 -2.06 11.96
C ARG A 197 -14.96 -1.71 11.16
N GLY A 198 -14.93 -0.53 10.57
CA GLY A 198 -13.68 0.00 10.02
C GLY A 198 -12.69 0.44 11.10
N GLY A 199 -11.52 0.90 10.66
CA GLY A 199 -10.42 1.26 11.56
C GLY A 199 -9.71 0.05 12.17
N THR A 200 -9.08 0.26 13.33
CA THR A 200 -8.41 -0.79 14.12
C THR A 200 -8.76 -0.66 15.60
N VAL A 201 -9.15 -1.75 16.25
CA VAL A 201 -9.43 -1.79 17.70
C VAL A 201 -8.19 -1.59 18.57
N LEU A 202 -6.99 -1.79 18.02
CA LEU A 202 -5.71 -1.59 18.75
C LEU A 202 -5.22 -0.13 18.69
N GLY A 203 -5.92 0.73 17.94
CA GLY A 203 -5.35 2.01 17.53
C GLY A 203 -4.12 1.83 16.64
N THR A 204 -3.60 2.93 16.12
CA THR A 204 -2.42 2.91 15.25
C THR A 204 -1.63 4.20 15.41
N SER A 205 -0.32 4.12 15.17
CA SER A 205 0.54 5.30 15.11
C SER A 205 1.44 5.27 13.88
N ARG A 206 1.96 6.44 13.53
CA ARG A 206 3.08 6.60 12.61
C ARG A 206 4.39 6.71 13.40
N GLY A 207 5.49 6.18 12.86
CA GLY A 207 6.80 6.18 13.51
C GLY A 207 6.87 5.38 14.82
N GLY A 208 7.80 5.75 15.70
CA GLY A 208 7.95 5.13 17.03
C GLY A 208 8.69 3.79 17.04
N GLN A 209 9.30 3.41 15.92
CA GLN A 209 10.13 2.21 15.84
C GLN A 209 11.45 2.44 16.57
N ASP A 210 11.61 1.75 17.70
CA ASP A 210 12.87 1.63 18.43
C ASP A 210 13.16 0.14 18.57
N THR A 211 13.96 -0.40 17.64
CA THR A 211 14.15 -1.85 17.49
C THR A 211 14.68 -2.49 18.78
N GLY A 212 15.60 -1.82 19.49
CA GLY A 212 16.14 -2.31 20.76
C GLY A 212 15.03 -2.47 21.79
N LYS A 213 14.27 -1.40 22.06
CA LYS A 213 13.18 -1.43 23.04
C LYS A 213 12.04 -2.38 22.67
N ILE A 214 11.75 -2.53 21.38
CA ILE A 214 10.73 -3.48 20.90
C ILE A 214 11.18 -4.91 21.19
N VAL A 215 12.43 -5.27 20.87
CA VAL A 215 12.93 -6.62 21.10
C VAL A 215 13.15 -6.90 22.60
N ASP A 216 13.55 -5.90 23.39
CA ASP A 216 13.56 -5.98 24.86
C ASP A 216 12.15 -6.30 25.38
N SER A 217 11.13 -5.59 24.91
CA SER A 217 9.74 -5.88 25.29
C SER A 217 9.28 -7.27 24.84
N ILE A 218 9.71 -7.76 23.68
CA ILE A 218 9.36 -9.11 23.19
C ILE A 218 9.96 -10.15 24.15
N GLN A 219 11.23 -9.98 24.50
CA GLN A 219 11.96 -10.88 25.38
C GLN A 219 11.44 -10.86 26.82
N ASP A 220 11.28 -9.67 27.42
CA ASP A 220 10.80 -9.48 28.80
C ASP A 220 9.42 -10.09 29.04
N ARG A 221 8.59 -10.16 28.00
CA ARG A 221 7.21 -10.63 28.07
C ARG A 221 7.03 -12.05 27.58
N GLY A 222 8.12 -12.73 27.20
CA GLY A 222 8.07 -14.08 26.65
C GLY A 222 7.27 -14.19 25.35
N ILE A 223 7.16 -13.11 24.58
CA ILE A 223 6.46 -13.13 23.28
C ILE A 223 7.30 -13.90 22.28
N ASN A 224 6.72 -14.93 21.68
CA ASN A 224 7.42 -15.80 20.73
C ASN A 224 6.78 -15.83 19.33
N GLN A 225 5.69 -15.09 19.14
CA GLN A 225 5.15 -14.79 17.81
C GLN A 225 4.73 -13.33 17.76
N VAL A 226 5.13 -12.61 16.70
CA VAL A 226 4.79 -11.20 16.51
C VAL A 226 4.22 -11.00 15.10
N TYR A 227 2.97 -10.56 15.05
CA TYR A 227 2.25 -10.25 13.82
C TYR A 227 2.17 -8.73 13.64
N ILE A 228 2.86 -8.23 12.62
CA ILE A 228 3.05 -6.80 12.37
C ILE A 228 2.26 -6.39 11.13
N ILE A 229 1.13 -5.72 11.34
CA ILE A 229 0.21 -5.28 10.29
C ILE A 229 0.51 -3.81 9.94
N GLY A 230 0.97 -3.54 8.73
CA GLY A 230 1.31 -2.17 8.33
C GLY A 230 1.88 -2.01 6.93
N GLY A 231 2.08 -0.76 6.52
CA GLY A 231 2.62 -0.42 5.19
C GLY A 231 4.14 -0.54 5.09
N ASP A 232 4.74 -0.01 4.03
CA ASP A 232 6.18 -0.12 3.74
C ASP A 232 7.09 0.21 4.94
N GLY A 233 6.92 1.39 5.56
CA GLY A 233 7.71 1.78 6.73
C GLY A 233 7.56 0.82 7.91
N THR A 234 6.39 0.19 8.06
CA THR A 234 6.17 -0.86 9.06
C THR A 234 6.88 -2.16 8.67
N GLN A 235 6.84 -2.57 7.41
CA GLN A 235 7.53 -3.80 6.98
C GLN A 235 9.06 -3.65 7.05
N LYS A 236 9.59 -2.45 6.76
CA LYS A 236 10.99 -2.10 7.06
C LYS A 236 11.31 -2.26 8.55
N GLY A 237 10.39 -1.82 9.41
CA GLY A 237 10.50 -2.03 10.85
C GLY A 237 10.51 -3.49 11.26
N ALA A 238 9.58 -4.29 10.72
CA ALA A 238 9.51 -5.73 10.93
C ALA A 238 10.82 -6.44 10.52
N ALA A 239 11.45 -6.03 9.41
CA ALA A 239 12.73 -6.57 8.98
C ALA A 239 13.85 -6.31 10.00
N THR A 240 13.94 -5.09 10.56
CA THR A 240 14.95 -4.80 11.59
C THR A 240 14.68 -5.51 12.90
N ILE A 241 13.40 -5.67 13.29
CA ILE A 241 13.00 -6.43 14.48
C ILE A 241 13.39 -7.90 14.31
N HIS A 242 13.11 -8.48 13.14
CA HIS A 242 13.52 -9.84 12.83
C HIS A 242 15.04 -10.03 12.89
N ALA A 243 15.82 -9.11 12.30
CA ALA A 243 17.27 -9.18 12.33
C ALA A 243 17.83 -9.12 13.77
N GLU A 244 17.25 -8.28 14.63
CA GLU A 244 17.65 -8.17 16.03
C GLU A 244 17.22 -9.39 16.85
N VAL A 245 16.03 -9.94 16.62
CA VAL A 245 15.56 -11.22 17.19
C VAL A 245 16.52 -12.36 16.83
N GLN A 246 16.94 -12.44 15.56
CA GLN A 246 17.90 -13.43 15.08
C GLN A 246 19.27 -13.22 15.73
N ARG A 247 19.76 -11.97 15.80
CA ARG A 247 21.04 -11.63 16.44
C ARG A 247 21.10 -12.05 17.91
N ARG A 248 19.97 -11.97 18.62
CA ARG A 248 19.83 -12.40 20.02
C ARG A 248 19.56 -13.90 20.18
N GLY A 249 19.35 -14.64 19.09
CA GLY A 249 19.07 -16.07 19.14
C GLY A 249 17.73 -16.41 19.81
N LEU A 250 16.73 -15.53 19.70
CA LEU A 250 15.43 -15.73 20.36
C LEU A 250 14.55 -16.68 19.52
N LYS A 251 13.87 -17.63 20.16
CA LYS A 251 12.82 -18.45 19.53
C LYS A 251 11.56 -17.59 19.34
N CYS A 252 11.59 -16.64 18.40
CA CYS A 252 10.48 -15.73 18.11
C CYS A 252 10.23 -15.60 16.60
N ALA A 253 9.01 -15.90 16.16
CA ALA A 253 8.60 -15.72 14.77
C ALA A 253 8.10 -14.28 14.54
N VAL A 254 8.77 -13.54 13.66
CA VAL A 254 8.36 -12.19 13.24
C VAL A 254 7.70 -12.27 11.86
N VAL A 255 6.41 -11.95 11.80
CA VAL A 255 5.59 -12.07 10.60
C VAL A 255 4.95 -10.73 10.25
N GLY A 256 5.11 -10.30 9.00
CA GLY A 256 4.44 -9.13 8.47
C GLY A 256 3.11 -9.46 7.78
N VAL A 257 2.14 -8.57 7.94
CA VAL A 257 0.94 -8.52 7.10
C VAL A 257 0.94 -7.17 6.37
N PRO A 258 1.13 -7.16 5.04
CA PRO A 258 1.43 -5.93 4.34
C PRO A 258 0.14 -5.16 4.05
N LYS A 259 0.06 -3.93 4.57
CA LYS A 259 -1.12 -3.06 4.51
C LYS A 259 -0.83 -1.81 3.69
N THR A 260 -1.31 -1.79 2.46
CA THR A 260 -1.40 -0.59 1.62
C THR A 260 -2.79 -0.53 0.99
N ILE A 261 -3.39 0.65 0.95
CA ILE A 261 -4.65 0.83 0.23
C ILE A 261 -4.39 1.13 -1.25
N ASP A 262 -3.18 1.58 -1.59
CA ASP A 262 -2.82 2.07 -2.92
C ASP A 262 -2.43 0.93 -3.88
N ASN A 263 -2.42 -0.32 -3.42
CA ASN A 263 -2.03 -1.51 -4.20
C ASN A 263 -0.65 -1.42 -4.88
N ASP A 264 0.32 -0.84 -4.18
CA ASP A 264 1.63 -0.44 -4.70
C ASP A 264 2.76 -1.40 -4.29
N ILE A 265 2.48 -2.66 -3.98
CA ILE A 265 3.51 -3.62 -3.57
C ILE A 265 3.97 -4.46 -4.77
N ALA A 266 5.28 -4.46 -5.05
CA ALA A 266 5.89 -4.99 -6.26
C ALA A 266 5.52 -6.43 -6.64
N VAL A 267 5.45 -7.30 -5.64
CA VAL A 267 5.41 -8.76 -5.84
C VAL A 267 4.01 -9.35 -5.78
N ILE A 268 3.05 -8.61 -5.26
CA ILE A 268 1.75 -9.16 -4.89
C ILE A 268 0.70 -8.77 -5.91
N ASP A 269 -0.25 -9.66 -6.15
CA ASP A 269 -1.33 -9.40 -7.11
C ASP A 269 -2.20 -8.24 -6.63
N ARG A 270 -2.43 -8.19 -5.31
CA ARG A 270 -3.33 -7.25 -4.69
C ARG A 270 -3.08 -7.08 -3.20
N SER A 271 -3.29 -5.88 -2.66
CA SER A 271 -3.32 -5.57 -1.23
C SER A 271 -4.75 -5.53 -0.66
N PHE A 272 -4.91 -5.90 0.61
CA PHE A 272 -6.24 -5.94 1.23
C PHE A 272 -6.75 -4.51 1.47
N GLY A 273 -8.06 -4.34 1.30
CA GLY A 273 -8.73 -3.05 1.38
C GLY A 273 -8.77 -2.29 0.07
N PHE A 274 -8.06 -2.75 -0.98
CA PHE A 274 -8.06 -2.10 -2.30
C PHE A 274 -9.41 -2.15 -3.01
N ASP A 275 -10.13 -3.30 -3.02
CA ASP A 275 -11.44 -3.38 -3.68
C ASP A 275 -12.45 -2.53 -2.95
N THR A 276 -12.43 -2.60 -1.61
CA THR A 276 -13.28 -1.74 -0.78
C THR A 276 -12.99 -0.27 -1.09
N ALA A 277 -11.72 0.10 -1.27
CA ALA A 277 -11.36 1.47 -1.61
C ALA A 277 -11.87 1.90 -2.99
N VAL A 278 -11.77 1.02 -3.99
CA VAL A 278 -12.30 1.24 -5.34
C VAL A 278 -13.83 1.37 -5.31
N GLU A 279 -14.52 0.53 -4.53
CA GLU A 279 -15.97 0.57 -4.38
C GLU A 279 -16.45 1.87 -3.73
N GLU A 280 -15.80 2.31 -2.63
CA GLU A 280 -16.15 3.59 -2.00
C GLU A 280 -15.76 4.80 -2.87
N ALA A 281 -14.66 4.71 -3.63
CA ALA A 281 -14.29 5.73 -4.61
C ALA A 281 -15.36 5.85 -5.71
N GLN A 282 -15.88 4.73 -6.19
CA GLN A 282 -16.97 4.70 -7.16
C GLN A 282 -18.23 5.41 -6.61
N ARG A 283 -18.59 5.21 -5.34
CA ARG A 283 -19.73 5.92 -4.74
C ARG A 283 -19.56 7.44 -4.76
N ALA A 284 -18.34 7.92 -4.50
CA ALA A 284 -18.03 9.35 -4.59
C ALA A 284 -18.07 9.87 -6.04
N ILE A 285 -17.59 9.08 -7.00
CA ILE A 285 -17.66 9.40 -8.43
C ILE A 285 -19.13 9.50 -8.88
N ASN A 286 -19.96 8.53 -8.52
CA ASN A 286 -21.37 8.53 -8.89
C ASN A 286 -22.10 9.77 -8.33
N ALA A 287 -21.79 10.18 -7.09
CA ALA A 287 -22.34 11.40 -6.52
C ALA A 287 -21.88 12.66 -7.29
N ALA A 288 -20.59 12.72 -7.66
CA ALA A 288 -20.07 13.82 -8.48
C ALA A 288 -20.70 13.86 -9.89
N HIS A 289 -20.96 12.69 -10.48
CA HIS A 289 -21.62 12.58 -11.78
C HIS A 289 -23.05 13.12 -11.75
N VAL A 290 -23.87 12.67 -10.78
CA VAL A 290 -25.24 13.15 -10.59
C VAL A 290 -25.27 14.68 -10.38
N GLU A 291 -24.37 15.22 -9.56
CA GLU A 291 -24.26 16.66 -9.34
C GLU A 291 -23.82 17.42 -10.60
N ALA A 292 -22.93 16.85 -11.41
CA ALA A 292 -22.45 17.46 -12.65
C ALA A 292 -23.54 17.46 -13.73
N GLU A 293 -24.27 16.36 -13.90
CA GLU A 293 -25.37 16.25 -14.86
C GLU A 293 -26.56 17.16 -14.50
N SER A 294 -26.78 17.38 -13.20
CA SER A 294 -27.91 18.18 -12.70
C SER A 294 -27.71 19.71 -12.83
N ALA A 295 -26.58 20.17 -13.34
CA ALA A 295 -26.25 21.59 -13.45
C ALA A 295 -25.75 21.97 -14.85
N GLU A 296 -26.08 23.18 -15.31
CA GLU A 296 -25.56 23.70 -16.57
C GLU A 296 -24.03 23.81 -16.53
N ASN A 297 -23.38 23.20 -17.53
CA ASN A 297 -21.92 23.06 -17.61
C ASN A 297 -21.32 22.59 -16.27
N GLY A 298 -21.94 21.56 -15.68
CA GLY A 298 -21.55 21.03 -14.38
C GLY A 298 -20.21 20.31 -14.41
N VAL A 299 -19.37 20.54 -13.41
CA VAL A 299 -18.06 19.91 -13.26
C VAL A 299 -17.97 19.25 -11.89
N GLY A 300 -17.90 17.92 -11.87
CA GLY A 300 -17.64 17.13 -10.66
C GLY A 300 -16.17 16.80 -10.53
N VAL A 301 -15.49 17.26 -9.49
CA VAL A 301 -14.09 16.93 -9.21
C VAL A 301 -14.00 16.03 -7.98
N VAL A 302 -13.44 14.83 -8.13
CA VAL A 302 -13.25 13.85 -7.06
C VAL A 302 -11.77 13.63 -6.80
N LYS A 303 -11.29 14.01 -5.61
CA LYS A 303 -9.93 13.70 -5.18
C LYS A 303 -9.87 12.31 -4.56
N LEU A 304 -9.07 11.42 -5.12
CA LEU A 304 -8.86 10.07 -4.59
C LEU A 304 -7.47 9.90 -3.98
N MET A 305 -7.34 8.83 -3.22
CA MET A 305 -6.05 8.37 -2.71
C MET A 305 -5.13 7.91 -3.86
N GLY A 306 -3.83 7.97 -3.62
CA GLY A 306 -2.81 7.66 -4.61
C GLY A 306 -1.62 8.61 -4.49
N ARG A 307 -0.85 8.45 -3.40
CA ARG A 307 0.29 9.32 -3.09
C ARG A 307 1.41 9.20 -4.13
N ASN A 308 1.82 7.96 -4.40
CA ASN A 308 2.91 7.65 -5.32
C ASN A 308 2.43 6.85 -6.54
N SER A 309 1.23 6.29 -6.47
CA SER A 309 0.64 5.48 -7.53
C SER A 309 -0.86 5.74 -7.72
N GLY A 310 -1.32 5.63 -8.96
CA GLY A 310 -2.68 5.96 -9.39
C GLY A 310 -3.68 4.81 -9.41
N PHE A 311 -3.38 3.64 -8.81
CA PHE A 311 -4.21 2.44 -9.00
C PHE A 311 -5.67 2.61 -8.58
N ILE A 312 -5.96 3.25 -7.45
CA ILE A 312 -7.35 3.49 -7.02
C ILE A 312 -8.09 4.35 -8.05
N ALA A 313 -7.48 5.46 -8.48
CA ALA A 313 -8.07 6.35 -9.47
C ALA A 313 -8.29 5.65 -10.82
N MET A 314 -7.32 4.86 -11.27
CA MET A 314 -7.40 4.07 -12.50
C MET A 314 -8.53 3.04 -12.44
N TYR A 315 -8.59 2.23 -11.39
CA TYR A 315 -9.61 1.18 -11.24
C TYR A 315 -11.00 1.76 -10.99
N ALA A 316 -11.13 2.80 -10.17
CA ALA A 316 -12.41 3.47 -9.92
C ALA A 316 -12.97 4.11 -11.20
N THR A 317 -12.10 4.71 -12.02
CA THR A 317 -12.48 5.25 -13.36
C THR A 317 -13.00 4.15 -14.28
N LEU A 318 -12.28 3.03 -14.39
CA LEU A 318 -12.70 1.90 -15.22
C LEU A 318 -13.98 1.21 -14.71
N ALA A 319 -14.21 1.23 -13.40
CA ALA A 319 -15.38 0.64 -12.77
C ALA A 319 -16.63 1.52 -12.89
N SER A 320 -16.50 2.84 -12.71
CA SER A 320 -17.62 3.80 -12.82
C SER A 320 -18.08 3.97 -14.26
N ARG A 321 -17.16 4.19 -15.22
CA ARG A 321 -17.46 4.58 -16.61
C ARG A 321 -18.07 5.97 -16.79
N ASP A 322 -18.26 6.74 -15.72
CA ASP A 322 -18.83 8.09 -15.75
C ASP A 322 -17.76 9.21 -15.72
N VAL A 323 -16.47 8.83 -15.75
CA VAL A 323 -15.34 9.75 -15.63
C VAL A 323 -14.87 10.17 -17.02
N ASP A 324 -14.75 11.48 -17.25
CA ASP A 324 -14.22 12.06 -18.49
C ASP A 324 -12.71 12.31 -18.43
N LEU A 325 -12.16 12.50 -17.23
CA LEU A 325 -10.75 12.78 -17.04
C LEU A 325 -10.21 12.14 -15.75
N CYS A 326 -9.20 11.28 -15.89
CA CYS A 326 -8.48 10.63 -14.80
C CYS A 326 -7.02 11.10 -14.78
N LEU A 327 -6.61 11.69 -13.67
CA LEU A 327 -5.27 12.22 -13.43
C LEU A 327 -4.58 11.41 -12.32
N ILE A 328 -3.41 10.87 -12.64
CA ILE A 328 -2.61 10.02 -11.75
C ILE A 328 -1.17 10.54 -11.60
N PRO A 329 -0.44 10.18 -10.52
CA PRO A 329 0.94 10.60 -10.33
C PRO A 329 1.89 10.20 -11.47
N GLU A 330 1.60 9.10 -12.15
CA GLU A 330 2.44 8.53 -13.21
C GLU A 330 2.26 9.18 -14.58
N SER A 331 1.15 9.90 -14.80
CA SER A 331 0.84 10.51 -16.09
C SER A 331 0.96 12.03 -15.99
N PRO A 332 2.03 12.63 -16.53
CA PRO A 332 2.18 14.07 -16.60
C PRO A 332 1.03 14.74 -17.35
N PHE A 333 0.73 15.99 -16.99
CA PHE A 333 -0.24 16.82 -17.70
C PHE A 333 0.08 18.30 -17.55
N TYR A 334 -0.47 19.12 -18.45
CA TYR A 334 -0.38 20.58 -18.41
C TYR A 334 -1.76 21.21 -18.59
N LEU A 335 -1.95 22.40 -18.02
CA LEU A 335 -3.27 23.04 -17.95
C LEU A 335 -3.64 23.83 -19.21
N GLU A 336 -2.74 24.71 -19.68
CA GLU A 336 -3.01 25.70 -20.72
C GLU A 336 -2.25 25.38 -22.01
N GLY A 337 -2.77 25.84 -23.16
CA GLY A 337 -2.17 25.60 -24.47
C GLY A 337 -2.87 24.48 -25.25
N LYS A 338 -2.46 24.32 -26.52
CA LYS A 338 -3.05 23.33 -27.44
C LYS A 338 -2.80 21.92 -26.93
N GLY A 339 -3.86 21.14 -26.73
CA GLY A 339 -3.83 19.79 -26.16
C GLY A 339 -3.85 19.78 -24.63
N GLY A 340 -3.97 20.94 -23.98
CA GLY A 340 -3.98 21.06 -22.53
C GLY A 340 -5.30 20.64 -21.88
N LEU A 341 -5.25 20.39 -20.57
CA LEU A 341 -6.39 19.94 -19.79
C LEU A 341 -7.59 20.89 -19.90
N LEU A 342 -7.36 22.20 -19.87
CA LEU A 342 -8.46 23.18 -19.90
C LEU A 342 -9.15 23.26 -21.27
N GLU A 343 -8.41 23.04 -22.36
CA GLU A 343 -9.00 22.94 -23.70
C GLU A 343 -9.85 21.68 -23.83
N PHE A 344 -9.37 20.55 -23.31
CA PHE A 344 -10.14 19.32 -23.26
C PHE A 344 -11.43 19.47 -22.43
N ALA A 345 -11.34 20.11 -21.25
CA ALA A 345 -12.50 20.38 -20.41
C ALA A 345 -13.54 21.27 -21.10
N GLU A 346 -13.11 22.32 -21.81
CA GLU A 346 -14.01 23.16 -22.61
C GLU A 346 -14.71 22.37 -23.70
N LYS A 347 -13.97 21.53 -24.45
CA LYS A 347 -14.55 20.67 -25.48
C LYS A 347 -15.61 19.72 -24.89
N ARG A 348 -15.28 19.04 -23.79
CA ARG A 348 -16.20 18.10 -23.12
C ARG A 348 -17.47 18.78 -22.63
N LEU A 349 -17.34 19.94 -21.98
CA LEU A 349 -18.51 20.68 -21.50
C LEU A 349 -19.41 21.16 -22.66
N ARG A 350 -18.83 21.56 -23.80
CA ARG A 350 -19.63 21.93 -24.99
C ARG A 350 -20.34 20.75 -25.63
N GLU A 351 -19.72 19.57 -25.62
CA GLU A 351 -20.28 18.35 -26.22
C GLU A 351 -21.35 17.70 -25.33
N ASN A 352 -21.08 17.60 -24.03
CA ASN A 352 -21.87 16.78 -23.10
C ASN A 352 -22.68 17.60 -22.08
N GLY A 353 -22.41 18.90 -21.93
CA GLY A 353 -23.04 19.77 -20.92
C GLY A 353 -22.57 19.53 -19.48
N HIS A 354 -21.74 18.52 -19.23
CA HIS A 354 -21.17 18.20 -17.92
C HIS A 354 -19.82 17.48 -18.07
N MET A 355 -19.08 17.37 -16.96
CA MET A 355 -17.79 16.66 -16.91
C MET A 355 -17.49 16.13 -15.51
N VAL A 356 -16.93 14.92 -15.42
CA VAL A 356 -16.40 14.34 -14.17
C VAL A 356 -14.89 14.15 -14.27
N ILE A 357 -14.18 14.67 -13.27
CA ILE A 357 -12.72 14.62 -13.16
C ILE A 357 -12.35 13.85 -11.89
N VAL A 358 -11.59 12.78 -12.05
CA VAL A 358 -10.95 12.05 -10.96
C VAL A 358 -9.47 12.42 -10.89
N VAL A 359 -9.00 12.80 -9.71
CA VAL A 359 -7.60 13.19 -9.49
C VAL A 359 -7.03 12.48 -8.27
N ALA A 360 -5.97 11.70 -8.45
CA ALA A 360 -5.22 11.13 -7.34
C ALA A 360 -4.42 12.22 -6.61
N GLU A 361 -4.30 12.13 -5.28
CA GLU A 361 -3.63 13.15 -4.46
C GLU A 361 -2.19 13.46 -4.88
N GLY A 362 -1.46 12.48 -5.43
CA GLY A 362 -0.09 12.65 -5.93
C GLY A 362 0.03 13.20 -7.35
N ALA A 363 -1.07 13.42 -8.07
CA ALA A 363 -1.02 13.93 -9.44
C ALA A 363 -0.57 15.40 -9.49
N GLY A 364 0.25 15.75 -10.48
CA GLY A 364 0.62 17.15 -10.80
C GLY A 364 1.37 17.91 -9.71
N GLN A 365 2.01 17.23 -8.74
CA GLN A 365 2.70 17.88 -7.61
C GLN A 365 3.82 18.85 -8.05
N ASP A 366 4.51 18.52 -9.14
CA ASP A 366 5.51 19.34 -9.82
C ASP A 366 4.91 20.60 -10.46
N VAL A 367 3.74 20.47 -11.10
CA VAL A 367 2.99 21.58 -11.69
C VAL A 367 2.54 22.56 -10.60
N ILE A 368 2.03 22.03 -9.49
CA ILE A 368 1.59 22.85 -8.34
C ILE A 368 2.78 23.56 -7.72
N ALA A 369 3.88 22.85 -7.44
CA ALA A 369 5.08 23.40 -6.80
C ALA A 369 5.67 24.56 -7.62
N ARG A 370 5.78 24.41 -8.95
CA ARG A 370 6.22 25.49 -9.85
C ARG A 370 5.30 26.70 -9.81
N SER A 371 3.98 26.47 -9.70
CA SER A 371 2.99 27.55 -9.66
C SER A 371 2.96 28.31 -8.34
N MET A 372 3.28 27.67 -7.20
CA MET A 372 3.16 28.25 -5.86
C MET A 372 4.49 28.65 -5.19
N ARG A 373 5.66 28.26 -5.75
CA ARG A 373 7.00 28.54 -5.18
C ARG A 373 7.16 28.12 -3.70
N LEU A 374 6.56 26.99 -3.31
CA LEU A 374 6.59 26.49 -1.93
C LEU A 374 7.81 25.60 -1.66
N ALA A 375 8.28 25.59 -0.41
CA ALA A 375 9.35 24.71 0.08
C ALA A 375 8.79 23.36 0.57
N ASP A 376 9.64 22.32 0.55
CA ASP A 376 9.26 20.95 0.91
C ASP A 376 9.07 20.77 2.43
N ALA A 377 7.86 20.42 2.86
CA ALA A 377 7.56 20.00 4.23
C ALA A 377 7.54 18.47 4.35
N HIS A 378 7.87 17.92 5.53
CA HIS A 378 7.90 16.48 5.80
C HIS A 378 7.05 16.09 7.02
N ASP A 379 6.43 14.91 7.00
CA ASP A 379 5.66 14.35 8.12
C ASP A 379 6.56 13.68 9.18
N ALA A 380 5.98 13.27 10.32
CA ALA A 380 6.70 12.63 11.42
C ALA A 380 7.35 11.27 11.07
N SER A 381 7.01 10.69 9.92
CA SER A 381 7.65 9.48 9.37
C SER A 381 8.69 9.79 8.29
N GLY A 382 8.97 11.07 8.04
CA GLY A 382 9.92 11.52 7.04
C GLY A 382 9.39 11.54 5.60
N ASN A 383 8.07 11.46 5.39
CA ASN A 383 7.51 11.56 4.03
C ASN A 383 7.23 13.02 3.65
N LYS A 384 7.45 13.39 2.40
CA LYS A 384 7.05 14.71 1.86
C LYS A 384 5.53 14.93 2.01
N VAL A 385 5.14 16.11 2.46
CA VAL A 385 3.75 16.55 2.54
C VAL A 385 3.31 17.02 1.14
N LEU A 386 2.25 16.42 0.62
CA LEU A 386 1.70 16.76 -0.68
C LEU A 386 0.87 18.05 -0.61
N LEU A 387 0.88 18.81 -1.71
CA LEU A 387 -0.02 19.94 -1.90
C LEU A 387 -1.40 19.44 -2.34
N ASP A 388 -2.47 20.15 -1.97
CA ASP A 388 -3.84 19.75 -2.33
C ASP A 388 -4.13 20.05 -3.81
N VAL A 389 -3.88 19.04 -4.65
CA VAL A 389 -4.15 19.08 -6.10
C VAL A 389 -5.64 19.30 -6.39
N GLY A 390 -6.54 18.80 -5.55
CA GLY A 390 -7.97 18.90 -5.78
C GLY A 390 -8.46 20.34 -5.73
N LEU A 391 -8.16 21.04 -4.64
CA LEU A 391 -8.50 22.45 -4.48
C LEU A 391 -7.79 23.34 -5.50
N TRP A 392 -6.51 23.05 -5.78
CA TRP A 392 -5.75 23.79 -6.80
C TRP A 392 -6.36 23.65 -8.18
N LEU A 393 -6.72 22.43 -8.60
CA LEU A 393 -7.32 22.18 -9.90
C LEU A 393 -8.69 22.87 -10.01
N CYS A 394 -9.50 22.81 -8.96
CA CYS A 394 -10.78 23.51 -8.90
C CYS A 394 -10.62 25.03 -9.09
N ALA A 395 -9.62 25.65 -8.46
CA ALA A 395 -9.34 27.07 -8.61
C ALA A 395 -8.94 27.41 -10.05
N LYS A 396 -8.06 26.61 -10.67
CA LYS A 396 -7.61 26.81 -12.05
C LYS A 396 -8.72 26.67 -13.07
N ILE A 397 -9.60 25.68 -12.93
CA ILE A 397 -10.78 25.50 -13.78
C ILE A 397 -11.70 26.72 -13.65
N LYS A 398 -12.04 27.13 -12.42
CA LYS A 398 -12.88 28.32 -12.18
C LYS A 398 -12.29 29.59 -12.81
N ASP A 399 -11.00 29.81 -12.66
CA ASP A 399 -10.33 31.00 -13.20
C ASP A 399 -10.24 30.98 -14.74
N HIS A 400 -10.15 29.81 -15.36
CA HIS A 400 -10.23 29.67 -16.81
C HIS A 400 -11.60 30.07 -17.34
N PHE A 401 -12.68 29.52 -16.76
CA PHE A 401 -14.04 29.77 -17.24
C PHE A 401 -14.59 31.15 -16.87
N LYS A 402 -14.13 31.78 -15.78
CA LYS A 402 -14.45 33.21 -15.49
C LYS A 402 -14.06 34.16 -16.61
N LYS A 403 -13.02 33.84 -17.39
CA LYS A 403 -12.58 34.65 -18.55
C LYS A 403 -13.52 34.53 -19.75
N LYS A 404 -14.49 33.60 -19.72
CA LYS A 404 -15.45 33.33 -20.79
C LYS A 404 -16.85 33.75 -20.34
N ALA A 405 -17.23 35.00 -20.65
CA ALA A 405 -18.46 35.62 -20.16
C ALA A 405 -19.76 34.83 -20.46
N ASN A 406 -19.81 34.07 -21.56
CA ASN A 406 -20.99 33.32 -21.98
C ASN A 406 -20.85 31.80 -21.78
N PHE A 407 -20.09 31.38 -20.77
CA PHE A 407 -19.92 29.96 -20.44
C PHE A 407 -19.83 29.76 -18.92
N PRO A 408 -20.94 29.99 -18.17
CA PRO A 408 -20.96 29.75 -16.74
C PRO A 408 -20.77 28.26 -16.45
N ILE A 409 -20.05 27.92 -15.38
CA ILE A 409 -19.87 26.54 -14.92
C ILE A 409 -20.33 26.39 -13.48
N THR A 410 -20.84 25.20 -13.14
CA THR A 410 -21.13 24.82 -11.76
C THR A 410 -20.16 23.73 -11.30
N LEU A 411 -19.21 24.07 -10.43
CA LEU A 411 -18.19 23.11 -9.98
C LEU A 411 -18.47 22.59 -8.57
N LYS A 412 -18.50 21.27 -8.42
CA LYS A 412 -18.56 20.55 -7.14
C LYS A 412 -17.27 19.79 -6.90
N TYR A 413 -16.80 19.81 -5.66
CA TYR A 413 -15.58 19.14 -5.24
C TYR A 413 -15.90 18.14 -4.13
N ILE A 414 -15.43 16.90 -4.29
CA ILE A 414 -15.62 15.82 -3.33
C ILE A 414 -14.26 15.25 -2.93
N ASP A 415 -13.99 15.24 -1.63
CA ASP A 415 -12.84 14.54 -1.03
C ASP A 415 -13.34 13.43 -0.08
N PRO A 416 -13.52 12.19 -0.59
CA PRO A 416 -13.95 11.05 0.19
C PRO A 416 -12.80 10.37 0.96
N THR A 417 -11.60 10.95 1.04
CA THR A 417 -10.38 10.25 1.53
C THR A 417 -10.59 9.52 2.86
N TYR A 418 -11.25 10.14 3.84
CA TYR A 418 -11.50 9.48 5.13
C TYR A 418 -12.67 8.50 5.10
N MET A 419 -13.68 8.75 4.26
CA MET A 419 -14.80 7.84 4.05
C MET A 419 -14.30 6.51 3.45
N ILE A 420 -13.39 6.57 2.49
CA ILE A 420 -12.78 5.39 1.84
C ILE A 420 -11.99 4.53 2.83
N ARG A 421 -11.23 5.14 3.74
CA ARG A 421 -10.30 4.40 4.61
C ARG A 421 -10.91 3.87 5.90
N ALA A 422 -12.01 4.49 6.35
CA ALA A 422 -12.60 4.25 7.65
C ALA A 422 -13.78 3.27 7.62
N VAL A 423 -14.18 2.79 6.44
CA VAL A 423 -15.26 1.80 6.30
C VAL A 423 -14.81 0.38 6.66
N PRO A 424 -15.75 -0.51 7.02
CA PRO A 424 -15.49 -1.95 7.03
C PRO A 424 -15.12 -2.46 5.63
N SER A 425 -14.37 -3.55 5.56
CA SER A 425 -14.04 -4.21 4.30
C SER A 425 -15.26 -4.91 3.68
N ASN A 426 -15.33 -4.90 2.35
CA ASN A 426 -16.34 -5.64 1.60
C ASN A 426 -16.07 -7.16 1.63
N ALA A 427 -16.95 -7.93 0.99
CA ALA A 427 -16.88 -9.40 1.02
C ALA A 427 -15.57 -9.96 0.43
N SER A 428 -15.11 -9.41 -0.70
CA SER A 428 -13.86 -9.79 -1.37
C SER A 428 -12.65 -9.57 -0.46
N ASP A 429 -12.54 -8.37 0.12
CA ASP A 429 -11.45 -8.05 1.04
C ASP A 429 -11.54 -8.83 2.35
N ASN A 430 -12.73 -9.17 2.85
CA ASN A 430 -12.87 -10.00 4.05
C ASN A 430 -12.32 -11.41 3.83
N VAL A 431 -12.68 -12.07 2.72
CA VAL A 431 -12.11 -13.38 2.36
C VAL A 431 -10.59 -13.29 2.23
N TYR A 432 -10.11 -12.22 1.58
CA TYR A 432 -8.68 -12.03 1.43
C TYR A 432 -7.96 -11.84 2.78
N CYS A 433 -8.50 -11.03 3.69
CA CYS A 433 -7.96 -10.84 5.04
C CYS A 433 -7.89 -12.16 5.83
N SER A 434 -8.91 -13.02 5.74
CA SER A 434 -8.90 -14.36 6.36
C SER A 434 -7.76 -15.23 5.82
N LEU A 435 -7.61 -15.30 4.49
CA LEU A 435 -6.56 -16.12 3.87
C LEU A 435 -5.16 -15.61 4.21
N LEU A 436 -4.95 -14.29 4.28
CA LEU A 436 -3.71 -13.68 4.75
C LEU A 436 -3.38 -14.06 6.18
N ALA A 437 -4.33 -13.87 7.10
CA ALA A 437 -4.15 -14.15 8.52
C ALA A 437 -3.85 -15.63 8.75
N HIS A 438 -4.63 -16.53 8.16
CA HIS A 438 -4.43 -17.97 8.30
C HIS A 438 -3.06 -18.40 7.75
N SER A 439 -2.68 -17.91 6.57
CA SER A 439 -1.38 -18.20 5.97
C SER A 439 -0.22 -17.69 6.84
N ALA A 440 -0.37 -16.52 7.48
CA ALA A 440 0.60 -15.96 8.42
C ALA A 440 0.75 -16.84 9.66
N ILE A 441 -0.37 -17.31 10.24
CA ILE A 441 -0.38 -18.26 11.36
C ILE A 441 0.32 -19.55 10.97
N HIS A 442 -0.05 -20.14 9.83
CA HIS A 442 0.54 -21.39 9.36
C HIS A 442 2.06 -21.28 9.21
N GLY A 443 2.56 -20.13 8.73
CA GLY A 443 3.99 -19.89 8.57
C GLY A 443 4.71 -19.77 9.91
N ALA A 444 4.15 -18.97 10.84
CA ALA A 444 4.68 -18.79 12.19
C ALA A 444 4.74 -20.13 12.95
N MET A 445 3.62 -20.87 13.00
CA MET A 445 3.54 -22.17 13.65
C MET A 445 4.53 -23.16 13.04
N ALA A 446 4.72 -23.13 11.72
CA ALA A 446 5.69 -23.95 11.01
C ALA A 446 7.14 -23.51 11.17
N GLY A 447 7.45 -22.49 11.98
CA GLY A 447 8.81 -22.04 12.28
C GLY A 447 9.43 -21.09 11.25
N TYR A 448 8.67 -20.65 10.24
CA TYR A 448 9.12 -19.58 9.35
C TYR A 448 9.09 -18.23 10.10
N THR A 449 10.02 -17.34 9.76
CA THR A 449 10.13 -16.00 10.34
C THR A 449 10.74 -15.03 9.32
N GLY A 450 10.61 -13.72 9.53
CA GLY A 450 11.25 -12.75 8.64
C GLY A 450 10.54 -12.63 7.28
N PHE A 451 9.24 -12.93 7.24
CA PHE A 451 8.44 -12.98 6.02
C PHE A 451 7.16 -12.17 6.13
N THR A 452 6.62 -11.83 4.97
CA THR A 452 5.23 -11.42 4.80
C THR A 452 4.44 -12.47 4.04
N VAL A 453 3.12 -12.39 4.09
CA VAL A 453 2.23 -13.19 3.26
C VAL A 453 1.48 -12.32 2.27
N ALA A 454 1.34 -12.79 1.03
CA ALA A 454 0.45 -12.21 0.05
C ALA A 454 0.17 -13.17 -1.13
N PRO A 455 -0.86 -12.90 -1.96
CA PRO A 455 -1.12 -13.63 -3.19
C PRO A 455 -0.12 -13.21 -4.27
N VAL A 456 0.44 -14.20 -4.95
CA VAL A 456 1.30 -14.08 -6.11
C VAL A 456 0.74 -15.01 -7.18
N ASN A 457 0.31 -14.48 -8.31
CA ASN A 457 -0.35 -15.19 -9.40
C ASN A 457 -1.48 -16.13 -8.92
N GLY A 458 -2.33 -15.64 -8.02
CA GLY A 458 -3.50 -16.36 -7.51
C GLY A 458 -3.21 -17.37 -6.41
N ARG A 459 -1.96 -17.49 -5.93
CA ARG A 459 -1.57 -18.39 -4.83
C ARG A 459 -0.88 -17.61 -3.72
N HIS A 460 -1.21 -17.90 -2.45
CA HIS A 460 -0.54 -17.26 -1.32
C HIS A 460 0.89 -17.81 -1.19
N ALA A 461 1.84 -16.92 -0.98
CA ALA A 461 3.25 -17.24 -0.81
C ALA A 461 3.86 -16.52 0.40
N TYR A 462 4.93 -17.10 0.94
CA TYR A 462 5.81 -16.42 1.89
C TYR A 462 6.84 -15.61 1.12
N ILE A 463 6.86 -14.31 1.36
CA ILE A 463 7.70 -13.35 0.65
C ILE A 463 8.67 -12.72 1.64
N PRO A 464 9.99 -12.72 1.37
CA PRO A 464 10.95 -12.05 2.23
C PRO A 464 10.69 -10.55 2.36
N PHE A 465 10.93 -9.96 3.53
CA PHE A 465 10.67 -8.53 3.75
C PHE A 465 11.34 -7.61 2.73
N TYR A 466 12.58 -7.93 2.33
CA TYR A 466 13.32 -7.09 1.39
C TYR A 466 12.60 -6.91 0.06
N ARG A 467 11.85 -7.91 -0.42
CA ARG A 467 11.11 -7.83 -1.68
C ARG A 467 9.90 -6.90 -1.62
N ILE A 468 9.28 -6.76 -0.45
CA ILE A 468 8.14 -5.86 -0.26
C ILE A 468 8.60 -4.41 -0.17
N THR A 469 9.79 -4.19 0.39
CA THR A 469 10.33 -2.86 0.69
C THR A 469 11.27 -2.32 -0.40
N GLU A 470 11.53 -3.10 -1.45
CA GLU A 470 12.51 -2.79 -2.51
C GLU A 470 12.00 -1.73 -3.48
N LYS A 471 10.80 -1.93 -4.02
CA LYS A 471 10.18 -1.04 -5.02
C LYS A 471 8.68 -0.95 -4.77
N GLN A 472 8.13 0.23 -5.02
CA GLN A 472 6.68 0.42 -5.11
C GLN A 472 6.23 0.22 -6.55
N ASN A 473 5.15 -0.54 -6.74
CA ASN A 473 4.47 -0.63 -8.02
C ASN A 473 3.81 0.69 -8.36
N LYS A 474 3.87 1.02 -9.64
CA LYS A 474 3.26 2.18 -10.26
C LYS A 474 2.40 1.73 -11.42
N VAL A 475 1.40 2.53 -11.78
CA VAL A 475 0.65 2.36 -13.01
C VAL A 475 1.61 2.51 -14.19
N VAL A 476 1.71 1.48 -15.00
CA VAL A 476 2.49 1.50 -16.24
C VAL A 476 1.63 2.16 -17.31
N ILE A 477 1.92 3.43 -17.62
CA ILE A 477 1.12 4.24 -18.57
C ILE A 477 1.26 3.76 -20.03
N THR A 478 2.21 2.89 -20.32
CA THR A 478 2.40 2.23 -21.62
C THR A 478 1.61 0.92 -21.73
N ASP A 479 1.03 0.42 -20.63
CA ASP A 479 0.29 -0.86 -20.63
C ASP A 479 -1.18 -0.71 -21.05
N ARG A 480 -1.75 -1.84 -21.48
CA ARG A 480 -3.13 -2.02 -21.91
C ARG A 480 -4.14 -1.57 -20.85
N MET A 481 -3.82 -1.66 -19.56
CA MET A 481 -4.72 -1.17 -18.51
C MET A 481 -4.92 0.35 -18.59
N TRP A 482 -3.84 1.12 -18.75
CA TRP A 482 -3.95 2.57 -18.92
C TRP A 482 -4.59 2.94 -20.26
N ALA A 483 -4.25 2.23 -21.33
CA ALA A 483 -4.90 2.43 -22.63
C ALA A 483 -6.43 2.28 -22.56
N ARG A 484 -6.94 1.32 -21.78
CA ARG A 484 -8.39 1.16 -21.54
C ARG A 484 -9.00 2.36 -20.83
N VAL A 485 -8.28 3.02 -19.92
CA VAL A 485 -8.74 4.25 -19.25
C VAL A 485 -8.86 5.37 -20.27
N LEU A 486 -7.81 5.58 -21.08
CA LEU A 486 -7.82 6.59 -22.14
C LEU A 486 -8.95 6.36 -23.15
N CYS A 487 -9.17 5.11 -23.57
CA CYS A 487 -10.30 4.77 -24.44
C CYS A 487 -11.67 4.96 -23.77
N SER A 488 -11.79 4.70 -22.46
CA SER A 488 -13.07 4.84 -21.75
C SER A 488 -13.43 6.29 -21.49
N THR A 489 -12.44 7.13 -21.20
CA THR A 489 -12.59 8.57 -20.91
C THR A 489 -12.57 9.42 -22.17
N ASN A 490 -12.04 8.86 -23.28
CA ASN A 490 -11.67 9.60 -24.49
C ASN A 490 -10.79 10.83 -24.19
N GLN A 491 -9.97 10.77 -23.12
CA GLN A 491 -9.02 11.81 -22.77
C GLN A 491 -7.72 11.65 -23.58
N PRO A 492 -7.03 12.74 -23.93
CA PRO A 492 -5.70 12.65 -24.53
C PRO A 492 -4.68 12.18 -23.48
N CYS A 493 -3.53 11.68 -23.92
CA CYS A 493 -2.46 11.27 -22.99
C CYS A 493 -1.75 12.45 -22.30
N PHE A 494 -1.95 13.69 -22.76
CA PHE A 494 -1.26 14.91 -22.33
C PHE A 494 0.29 14.87 -22.36
N LEU A 495 0.88 13.77 -22.85
CA LEU A 495 2.32 13.58 -22.99
C LEU A 495 2.86 14.43 -24.15
N SER A 496 4.04 15.02 -23.95
CA SER A 496 4.89 15.47 -25.06
C SER A 496 5.69 14.30 -25.64
N THR A 497 6.29 14.47 -26.81
CA THR A 497 7.12 13.43 -27.45
C THR A 497 8.29 12.99 -26.55
N GLU A 498 8.88 13.92 -25.78
CA GLU A 498 9.95 13.64 -24.81
C GLU A 498 9.49 12.83 -23.59
N ASP A 499 8.22 12.97 -23.19
CA ASP A 499 7.67 12.24 -22.05
C ASP A 499 7.42 10.76 -22.39
N VAL A 500 7.07 10.47 -23.65
CA VAL A 500 6.89 9.09 -24.15
C VAL A 500 8.21 8.32 -24.15
N GLU A 501 9.32 8.96 -24.55
CA GLU A 501 10.64 8.33 -24.58
C GLU A 501 11.20 8.04 -23.18
N LYS A 502 10.94 8.93 -22.20
CA LYS A 502 11.31 8.70 -20.79
C LYS A 502 10.50 7.58 -20.14
N ALA A 503 9.21 7.51 -20.42
CA ALA A 503 8.33 6.48 -19.84
C ALA A 503 8.73 5.05 -20.23
N GLY A 504 9.29 4.85 -21.44
CA GLY A 504 9.75 3.54 -21.89
C GLY A 504 11.08 3.05 -21.28
N GLN A 505 11.88 3.94 -20.66
CA GLN A 505 13.19 3.58 -20.08
C GLN A 505 13.09 3.07 -18.63
N ASP A 506 12.04 3.44 -17.89
CA ASP A 506 11.81 2.99 -16.50
C ASP A 506 11.29 1.54 -16.39
N ASP A 507 11.00 0.90 -17.54
CA ASP A 507 10.37 -0.41 -17.66
C ASP A 507 11.37 -1.60 -17.74
N GLU A 508 12.68 -1.36 -17.90
CA GLU A 508 13.69 -2.44 -17.85
C GLU A 508 14.02 -2.85 -16.40
N GLU A 509 13.48 -3.99 -15.94
CA GLU A 509 13.92 -4.61 -14.67
C GLU A 509 15.43 -4.94 -14.76
N PRO A 510 16.25 -4.62 -13.73
CA PRO A 510 17.66 -4.99 -13.73
C PRO A 510 17.80 -6.52 -13.73
N ILE A 511 18.54 -7.04 -14.71
CA ILE A 511 18.92 -8.44 -14.81
C ILE A 511 19.70 -8.79 -13.54
N VAL A 512 19.15 -9.65 -12.69
CA VAL A 512 19.88 -10.19 -11.54
C VAL A 512 21.06 -11.00 -12.09
N PRO A 513 22.32 -10.71 -11.70
CA PRO A 513 23.46 -11.49 -12.16
C PRO A 513 23.26 -12.95 -11.73
N LEU A 514 23.29 -13.86 -12.70
CA LEU A 514 23.32 -15.30 -12.44
C LEU A 514 24.57 -15.60 -11.60
N VAL A 515 24.42 -16.42 -10.57
CA VAL A 515 25.52 -16.91 -9.73
C VAL A 515 26.57 -17.56 -10.66
N GLU A 516 27.81 -17.08 -10.60
CA GLU A 516 28.91 -17.62 -11.39
C GLU A 516 29.13 -19.11 -11.07
N GLY A 517 28.97 -19.94 -12.10
CA GLY A 517 29.19 -21.38 -12.03
C GLY A 517 28.39 -22.08 -13.10
N GLU A 518 29.08 -22.58 -14.13
CA GLU A 518 28.57 -23.34 -15.30
C GLU A 518 28.21 -22.53 -16.56
N ASN A 519 29.20 -21.83 -17.11
CA ASN A 519 29.27 -21.60 -18.55
C ASN A 519 30.08 -22.73 -19.22
N SER A 520 29.40 -23.79 -19.61
CA SER A 520 29.86 -24.64 -20.70
C SER A 520 28.68 -25.38 -21.29
N LEU A 521 28.20 -24.86 -22.43
CA LEU A 521 27.69 -25.56 -23.61
C LEU A 521 26.58 -24.71 -24.24
N VAL A 522 26.96 -23.96 -25.28
CA VAL A 522 26.31 -23.85 -26.60
C VAL A 522 27.12 -22.80 -27.38
N LYS A 523 27.89 -23.26 -28.37
CA LYS A 523 28.47 -22.39 -29.40
C LYS A 523 27.32 -21.88 -30.27
N ALA A 524 27.22 -20.56 -30.45
CA ALA A 524 26.33 -19.96 -31.44
C ALA A 524 26.79 -20.33 -32.87
N PRO A 525 25.87 -20.58 -33.83
CA PRO A 525 26.25 -20.69 -35.24
C PRO A 525 26.50 -19.29 -35.83
N PRO A 526 27.30 -19.18 -36.92
CA PRO A 526 27.70 -17.90 -37.47
C PRO A 526 26.54 -17.21 -38.21
N LEU A 527 26.46 -15.89 -38.01
CA LEU A 527 25.60 -14.96 -38.73
C LEU A 527 25.88 -15.01 -40.25
N LEU A 528 24.85 -15.32 -41.03
CA LEU A 528 24.82 -15.00 -42.46
C LEU A 528 24.34 -13.56 -42.62
N ALA A 529 25.24 -12.72 -43.10
CA ALA A 529 24.92 -11.40 -43.63
C ALA A 529 24.10 -11.57 -44.92
N ASN A 530 23.02 -10.80 -45.06
CA ASN A 530 22.60 -10.29 -46.36
C ASN A 530 21.91 -8.94 -46.17
N ALA A 531 22.42 -7.98 -46.95
CA ALA A 531 21.87 -6.65 -47.16
C ALA A 531 20.64 -6.70 -48.07
N GLY A 532 19.83 -5.63 -48.05
CA GLY A 532 19.05 -5.23 -49.21
C GLY A 532 17.60 -4.82 -48.94
N ASP A 533 17.36 -3.53 -49.15
CA ASP A 533 16.13 -2.86 -49.57
C ASP A 533 14.98 -2.60 -48.60
N GLY A 534 14.55 -1.34 -48.61
CA GLY A 534 13.50 -0.79 -47.77
C GLY A 534 12.18 -0.56 -48.50
N ALA A 535 11.20 -0.03 -47.77
CA ALA A 535 10.07 0.73 -48.29
C ALA A 535 9.30 1.37 -47.11
N ALA A 536 8.75 2.54 -47.40
CA ALA A 536 7.97 3.41 -46.53
C ALA A 536 6.52 2.92 -46.27
N LEU A 537 5.77 3.78 -45.55
CA LEU A 537 4.29 3.87 -45.42
C LEU A 537 3.69 3.05 -44.24
N CYS A 538 2.73 3.53 -43.44
CA CYS A 538 1.74 4.60 -43.63
C CYS A 538 1.21 5.12 -42.27
N ASN A 539 0.98 6.44 -42.20
CA ASN A 539 -0.11 7.03 -41.41
C ASN A 539 -1.46 6.59 -41.98
N GLY A 540 -2.45 6.34 -41.13
CA GLY A 540 -3.81 6.06 -41.57
C GLY A 540 -4.82 6.50 -40.52
N ALA A 541 -5.50 7.60 -40.81
CA ALA A 541 -6.70 8.07 -40.12
C ALA A 541 -7.91 7.20 -40.49
N ALA A 542 -8.79 6.97 -39.51
CA ALA A 542 -10.24 6.93 -39.62
C ALA A 542 -10.83 7.09 -38.22
#